data_AF-A0A936KKE7-F1
#
_entry.id   AF-A0A936KKE7-F1
#
_cell.length_a   1.000
_cell.length_b   1.000
_cell.length_c   1.000
_cell.angle_alpha   90.00
_cell.angle_beta   90.00
_cell.angle_gamma   90.00
#
_symmetry.space_group_name_H-M   'P 1'
#
loop_
_entity.id
_entity.type
_entity.pdbx_description
1 polymer ?
#
loop_
_entity_poly.entity_id
_entity_poly.type
_entity_poly.pdbx_seq_one_letter_code
_entity_poly.pdbx_strand_id
1 'polypeptide(L)'
;MYGQLKQEVIIKRFVKLLRSFTVYMIEAKNINLQFTDNIEIPDLTLSMEQRKNIYLISKEAINNAIKYSECTLLQVLIRKESESWLFQ
;
A
#
# COMPACT_ATOMS: atom_id res chain seq x y z
N MET A 1 17.35 6.16 17.20
CA MET A 1 16.23 7.07 17.47
C MET A 1 15.95 8.08 16.34
N TYR A 2 16.82 9.07 16.05
CA TYR A 2 16.51 10.11 15.04
C TYR A 2 16.35 9.58 13.59
N GLY A 3 17.12 8.55 13.20
CA GLY A 3 17.01 7.90 11.90
C GLY A 3 15.73 7.07 11.70
N GLN A 4 15.24 6.41 12.76
CA GLN A 4 14.01 5.61 12.73
C GLN A 4 12.78 6.50 12.54
N LEU A 5 12.69 7.60 13.29
CA LEU A 5 11.61 8.58 13.17
C LEU A 5 11.49 9.14 11.73
N LYS A 6 12.63 9.38 11.07
CA LYS A 6 12.65 9.87 9.67
C LYS A 6 12.09 8.83 8.70
N GLN A 7 12.42 7.55 8.86
CA GLN A 7 11.92 6.48 8.00
C GLN A 7 10.42 6.26 8.19
N GLU A 8 9.94 6.31 9.44
CA GLU A 8 8.53 6.19 9.76
C GLU A 8 7.68 7.24 9.04
N VAL A 9 8.12 8.50 9.06
CA VAL A 9 7.44 9.61 8.36
C VAL A 9 7.42 9.38 6.85
N ILE A 10 8.52 8.89 6.27
CA ILE A 10 8.62 8.62 4.82
C ILE A 10 7.63 7.52 4.42
N ILE A 11 7.57 6.42 5.18
CA ILE A 11 6.64 5.32 4.91
C ILE A 11 5.18 5.77 5.08
N LYS A 12 4.86 6.52 6.14
CA LYS A 12 3.51 7.09 6.34
C LYS A 12 3.08 7.96 5.15
N ARG A 13 3.98 8.81 4.63
CA ARG A 13 3.70 9.64 3.44
C ARG A 13 3.51 8.78 2.20
N PHE A 14 4.31 7.72 2.04
CA PHE A 14 4.20 6.80 0.93
C PHE A 14 2.86 6.05 0.93
N VAL A 15 2.42 5.52 2.08
CA VAL A 15 1.12 4.86 2.22
C VAL A 15 -0.03 5.84 1.94
N LYS A 16 0.06 7.07 2.44
CA LYS A 16 -0.91 8.14 2.14
C LYS A 16 -0.98 8.44 0.64
N LEU A 17 0.17 8.54 -0.04
CA LEU A 17 0.22 8.75 -1.49
C LEU A 17 -0.50 7.63 -2.24
N LEU A 18 -0.28 6.37 -1.85
CA LEU A 18 -0.95 5.24 -2.45
C LEU A 18 -2.47 5.29 -2.22
N ARG A 19 -2.90 5.56 -0.98
CA ARG A 19 -4.33 5.72 -0.62
C ARG A 19 -5.00 6.83 -1.43
N SER A 20 -4.35 7.99 -1.54
CA SER A 20 -4.86 9.12 -2.34
C SER A 20 -5.01 8.76 -3.80
N PHE A 21 -4.04 8.05 -4.39
CA PHE A 21 -4.17 7.52 -5.74
C PHE A 21 -5.37 6.57 -5.86
N THR A 22 -5.55 5.64 -4.94
CA THR A 22 -6.68 4.69 -4.97
C THR A 22 -8.02 5.42 -4.90
N VAL A 23 -8.18 6.38 -3.99
CA VAL A 23 -9.40 7.19 -3.85
C VAL A 23 -9.70 7.93 -5.15
N TYR A 24 -8.71 8.58 -5.74
CA TYR A 24 -8.87 9.28 -7.02
C TYR A 24 -9.35 8.35 -8.14
N MET A 25 -8.82 7.13 -8.21
CA MET A 25 -9.17 6.18 -9.27
C MET A 25 -10.61 5.64 -9.17
N ILE A 26 -11.18 5.60 -7.97
CA ILE A 26 -12.53 5.11 -7.72
C ILE A 26 -13.56 6.22 -7.58
N GLU A 27 -13.17 7.48 -7.39
CA GLU A 27 -14.07 8.61 -7.08
C GLU A 27 -15.22 8.76 -8.09
N ALA A 28 -14.93 8.55 -9.38
CA ALA A 28 -15.93 8.61 -10.45
C ALA A 28 -16.70 7.29 -10.68
N LYS A 29 -16.50 6.29 -9.81
CA LYS A 29 -17.06 4.94 -9.95
C LYS A 29 -17.79 4.56 -8.66
N ASN A 30 -18.87 3.79 -8.76
CA ASN A 30 -19.63 3.32 -7.60
C ASN A 30 -18.92 2.16 -6.87
N ILE A 31 -17.66 2.37 -6.48
CA ILE A 31 -16.77 1.38 -5.89
C ILE A 31 -16.41 1.82 -4.48
N ASN A 32 -16.69 0.98 -3.50
CA ASN A 32 -16.30 1.20 -2.11
C ASN A 32 -14.82 0.88 -1.92
N LEU A 33 -14.14 1.65 -1.06
CA LEU A 33 -12.76 1.39 -0.68
C LEU A 33 -12.65 0.88 0.74
N GLN A 34 -11.97 -0.25 0.89
CA GLN A 34 -11.46 -0.69 2.18
C GLN A 34 -9.93 -0.71 2.11
N PHE A 35 -9.30 0.28 2.73
CA PHE A 35 -7.85 0.41 2.73
C PHE A 35 -7.31 0.28 4.14
N THR A 36 -6.63 -0.84 4.38
CA THR A 36 -6.08 -1.25 5.67
C THR A 36 -4.56 -1.24 5.62
N ASP A 37 -3.96 -0.38 6.43
CA ASP A 37 -2.52 -0.25 6.61
C ASP A 37 -2.15 -0.67 8.05
N ASN A 38 -2.24 -1.98 8.32
CA ASN A 38 -1.91 -2.57 9.63
C ASN A 38 -0.39 -2.74 9.80
N ILE A 39 0.37 -1.74 9.36
CA ILE A 39 1.82 -1.74 9.42
C ILE A 39 2.22 -1.12 10.75
N GLU A 40 2.77 -1.92 11.65
CA GLU A 40 3.65 -1.35 12.67
C GLU A 40 4.91 -0.84 11.96
N ILE A 41 5.03 0.48 11.87
CA ILE A 41 6.06 1.17 11.08
C ILE A 41 7.44 1.30 11.78
N PRO A 42 7.66 1.08 13.09
CA PRO A 42 8.85 1.61 13.76
C PRO A 42 10.21 1.14 13.17
N ASP A 43 10.25 0.03 12.42
CA ASP A 43 11.46 -0.48 11.79
C ASP A 43 11.31 -0.89 10.31
N LEU A 44 10.28 -0.41 9.59
CA LEU A 44 10.17 -0.68 8.16
C LEU A 44 11.02 0.31 7.35
N THR A 45 12.12 -0.17 6.78
CA THR A 45 12.94 0.60 5.85
C THR A 45 12.75 0.10 4.43
N LEU A 46 12.22 0.96 3.57
CA LEU A 46 12.19 0.73 2.12
C LEU A 46 13.17 1.68 1.43
N SER A 47 13.91 1.18 0.45
CA SER A 47 14.69 2.03 -0.45
C SER A 47 13.76 2.86 -1.36
N MET A 48 14.31 3.89 -1.99
CA MET A 48 13.53 4.69 -2.96
C MET A 48 13.07 3.85 -4.15
N GLU A 49 13.92 2.92 -4.60
CA GLU A 49 13.60 1.97 -5.66
C GLU A 49 12.47 1.01 -5.26
N GLN A 50 12.55 0.43 -4.06
CA GLN A 50 11.49 -0.44 -3.54
C GLN A 50 10.15 0.30 -3.47
N ARG A 51 10.13 1.54 -2.95
CA ARG A 51 8.91 2.37 -2.93
C ARG A 51 8.37 2.62 -4.34
N LYS A 52 9.24 2.91 -5.32
CA LYS A 52 8.84 3.11 -6.72
C LYS A 52 8.21 1.84 -7.30
N ASN A 53 8.84 0.68 -7.09
CA ASN A 53 8.36 -0.59 -7.61
C ASN A 53 7.00 -0.97 -6.99
N ILE A 54 6.86 -0.85 -5.66
CA ILE A 54 5.59 -1.08 -4.95
C ILE A 54 4.49 -0.16 -5.48
N TYR A 55 4.80 1.12 -5.71
CA TYR A 55 3.83 2.07 -6.26
C TYR A 55 3.35 1.67 -7.65
N LEU A 56 4.27 1.32 -8.55
CA LEU A 56 3.93 0.94 -9.93
C LEU A 56 3.08 -0.34 -9.98
N ILE A 57 3.47 -1.37 -9.20
CA ILE A 57 2.70 -2.63 -9.10
C ILE A 57 1.31 -2.36 -8.54
N SER A 58 1.21 -1.53 -7.49
CA SER A 58 -0.09 -1.20 -6.89
C SER A 58 -0.98 -0.44 -7.86
N LYS A 59 -0.43 0.52 -8.62
CA LYS A 59 -1.20 1.26 -9.64
C LYS A 59 -1.79 0.32 -10.69
N GLU A 60 -0.99 -0.61 -11.17
CA GLU A 60 -1.44 -1.57 -12.19
C GLU A 60 -2.51 -2.52 -11.65
N ALA A 61 -2.30 -3.07 -10.45
CA ALA A 61 -3.29 -3.92 -9.80
C ALA A 61 -4.63 -3.20 -9.55
N ILE A 62 -4.57 -1.95 -9.06
CA ILE A 62 -5.76 -1.10 -8.84
C ILE A 62 -6.47 -0.82 -10.18
N ASN A 63 -5.72 -0.42 -11.21
CA ASN A 63 -6.29 -0.17 -12.53
C ASN A 63 -6.99 -1.42 -13.09
N ASN A 64 -6.35 -2.58 -12.93
CA ASN A 64 -6.88 -3.83 -13.47
C ASN A 64 -8.15 -4.27 -12.74
N ALA A 65 -8.18 -4.15 -11.42
CA ALA A 65 -9.41 -4.37 -10.65
C ALA A 65 -10.52 -3.41 -11.13
N ILE A 66 -10.24 -2.11 -11.19
CA ILE A 66 -11.24 -1.09 -11.53
C ILE A 66 -11.78 -1.20 -12.98
N LYS A 67 -10.96 -1.68 -13.92
CA LYS A 67 -11.33 -1.76 -15.34
C LYS A 67 -11.95 -3.09 -15.73
N TYR A 68 -11.47 -4.19 -15.17
CA TYR A 68 -11.74 -5.53 -15.71
C TYR A 68 -12.54 -6.44 -14.76
N SER A 69 -12.72 -6.09 -13.49
CA SER A 69 -13.41 -6.98 -12.54
C SER A 69 -14.85 -6.61 -12.21
N GLU A 70 -15.38 -5.50 -12.72
CA GLU A 70 -16.70 -4.96 -12.36
C GLU A 70 -16.92 -4.88 -10.84
N CYS A 71 -15.85 -4.71 -10.06
CA CYS A 71 -15.95 -4.77 -8.61
C CYS A 71 -16.73 -3.58 -8.04
N THR A 72 -17.51 -3.85 -7.00
CA THR A 72 -18.19 -2.83 -6.18
C THR A 72 -17.44 -2.53 -4.88
N LEU A 73 -16.40 -3.32 -4.58
CA LEU A 73 -15.52 -3.19 -3.43
C LEU A 73 -14.08 -3.41 -3.88
N LEU A 74 -13.21 -2.45 -3.58
CA LEU A 74 -11.77 -2.57 -3.73
C LEU A 74 -11.12 -2.64 -2.34
N GLN A 75 -10.43 -3.74 -2.07
CA GLN A 75 -9.69 -3.94 -0.82
C GLN A 75 -8.18 -3.78 -1.06
N VAL A 76 -7.55 -2.90 -0.28
CA VAL A 76 -6.09 -2.71 -0.29
C VAL A 76 -5.58 -3.01 1.12
N LEU A 77 -4.77 -4.06 1.24
CA LEU A 77 -4.14 -4.47 2.49
C LEU A 77 -2.63 -4.29 2.39
N ILE A 78 -2.06 -3.51 3.31
CA ILE A 78 -0.62 -3.42 3.49
C ILE A 78 -0.28 -4.00 4.85
N ARG A 79 0.55 -5.04 4.83
CA ARG A 79 1.05 -5.73 6.03
C ARG A 79 2.55 -6.00 5.88
N LYS A 80 3.28 -5.91 6.99
CA LYS A 80 4.61 -6.50 7.08
C LYS A 80 4.40 -7.99 7.36
N GLU A 81 4.92 -8.85 6.50
CA GLU A 81 4.91 -10.28 6.73
C GLU A 81 6.15 -10.64 7.55
N SER A 82 5.94 -11.29 8.69
CA SER A 82 7.03 -11.83 9.51
C SER A 82 7.55 -13.08 8.82
N GLU A 83 8.86 -13.16 8.58
CA GLU A 83 9.48 -14.40 8.12
C GLU A 83 9.24 -15.50 9.17
N SER A 84 8.37 -16.44 8.84
CA SER A 84 8.15 -17.65 9.62
C SER A 84 8.97 -18.75 8.98
N TRP A 85 10.21 -18.93 9.43
CA TRP A 85 11.02 -20.08 9.04
C TRP A 85 10.52 -21.30 9.83
N LEU A 86 9.61 -22.08 9.24
CA LEU A 86 9.31 -23.42 9.72
C LEU A 86 10.43 -24.34 9.22
N PHE A 87 11.42 -24.61 10.06
CA PHE A 87 12.26 -25.80 9.89
C PHE A 87 11.43 -27.01 10.34
N GLN A 88 11.05 -27.86 9.37
CA GLN A 88 10.61 -29.24 9.60
C GLN A 88 11.79 -30.18 9.42
#